data_AF-A0A1M5HIV3-F1
#
_entry.id   AF-A0A1M5HIV3-F1
#
_cell.length_a   1.000
_cell.length_b   1.000
_cell.length_c   1.000
_cell.angle_alpha   90.00
_cell.angle_beta   90.00
_cell.angle_gamma   90.00
#
_symmetry.space_group_name_H-M   'P 1'
#
loop_
_entity.id
_entity.type
_entity.pdbx_description
1 polymer ?
#
loop_
_entity_poly.entity_id
_entity_poly.type
_entity_poly.pdbx_seq_one_letter_code
_entity_poly.pdbx_strand_id
1 'polypeptide(L)'
;MKKSIVYLGVALLAFTNVSLASNPNSTTAAKIVTTTYDGVTPLGTAVLKGDVEAVKKFIEYGANVNEKSNGLSPLMIAARYNKVEILKILLSNGANLKAKDEKGYTALKHAELSNANDAVKILKQV
;
A
#
# COMPACT_ATOMS: atom_id res chain seq x y z
N MET A 1 -7.51 -18.09 21.26
CA MET A 1 -6.82 -16.78 21.30
C MET A 1 -5.64 -16.79 20.31
N LYS A 2 -5.86 -16.54 19.01
CA LYS A 2 -4.79 -16.57 17.99
C LYS A 2 -5.04 -15.49 16.92
N LYS A 3 -4.77 -14.22 17.26
CA LYS A 3 -4.67 -13.10 16.27
C LYS A 3 -3.57 -12.05 16.60
N SER A 4 -2.76 -12.24 17.65
CA SER A 4 -1.80 -11.22 18.13
C SER A 4 -0.32 -11.45 17.78
N ILE A 5 0.07 -12.58 17.18
CA ILE A 5 1.49 -12.94 17.06
C ILE A 5 2.13 -12.42 15.75
N VAL A 6 1.32 -12.04 14.75
CA VAL A 6 1.87 -11.57 13.45
C VAL A 6 2.43 -10.13 13.54
N TYR A 7 2.04 -9.33 14.54
CA TYR A 7 2.49 -7.93 14.67
C TYR A 7 3.74 -7.74 15.54
N LEU A 8 4.13 -8.70 16.38
CA LEU A 8 5.39 -8.63 17.14
C LEU A 8 6.63 -8.95 16.28
N GLY A 9 6.45 -9.52 15.09
CA GLY A 9 7.53 -9.83 14.15
C GLY A 9 8.10 -8.62 13.39
N VAL A 10 7.47 -7.44 13.49
CA VAL A 10 7.96 -6.20 12.84
C VAL A 10 9.18 -5.62 13.57
N ALA A 11 9.47 -6.07 14.79
CA ALA A 11 10.52 -5.50 15.65
C ALA A 11 11.83 -6.32 15.71
N LEU A 12 11.94 -7.50 15.10
CA LEU A 12 13.13 -8.38 15.31
C LEU A 12 13.88 -8.83 14.05
N LEU A 13 13.40 -8.57 12.83
CA LEU A 13 13.98 -9.14 11.59
C LEU A 13 14.61 -8.10 10.65
N ALA A 14 15.30 -7.11 11.21
CA ALA A 14 16.34 -6.34 10.52
C ALA A 14 17.64 -7.14 10.31
N PHE A 15 17.55 -8.47 10.13
CA PHE A 15 18.72 -9.31 9.87
C PHE A 15 19.10 -9.18 8.39
N THR A 16 20.19 -8.43 8.18
CA THR A 16 21.06 -8.35 6.98
C THR A 16 20.51 -7.53 5.81
N ASN A 17 21.15 -6.46 5.31
CA ASN A 17 22.45 -5.85 5.58
C ASN A 17 22.45 -4.39 5.09
N VAL A 18 22.75 -3.41 5.95
CA VAL A 18 23.89 -2.47 5.86
C VAL A 18 23.73 -1.35 6.91
N SER A 19 24.67 -1.38 7.86
CA SER A 19 25.32 -0.30 8.61
C SER A 19 24.73 1.12 8.53
N LEU A 20 24.31 1.66 9.69
CA LEU A 20 25.07 2.72 10.37
C LEU A 20 24.50 2.95 11.78
N ALA A 21 25.44 3.19 12.69
CA ALA A 21 25.26 3.34 14.11
C ALA A 21 24.63 4.69 14.51
N SER A 22 24.16 4.73 15.76
CA SER A 22 24.24 5.90 16.65
C SER A 22 23.59 7.20 16.19
N ASN A 23 22.25 7.33 16.31
CA ASN A 23 21.61 8.60 16.67
C ASN A 23 20.13 8.40 17.11
N PRO A 24 19.76 8.66 18.38
CA PRO A 24 18.37 8.57 18.82
C PRO A 24 17.44 9.67 18.26
N ASN A 25 17.95 10.62 17.46
CA ASN A 25 17.15 11.66 16.80
C ASN A 25 16.90 11.41 15.30
N SER A 26 17.10 10.19 14.79
CA SER A 26 17.00 9.92 13.35
C SER A 26 15.56 9.54 12.93
N THR A 27 15.05 10.24 11.92
CA THR A 27 13.78 10.14 11.15
C THR A 27 13.50 8.76 10.52
N THR A 28 14.08 7.68 11.06
CA THR A 28 14.25 6.35 10.46
C THR A 28 13.01 5.46 10.62
N ALA A 29 12.12 5.71 11.59
CA ALA A 29 10.89 4.94 11.77
C ALA A 29 9.97 4.98 10.52
N ALA A 30 9.94 6.10 9.81
CA ALA A 30 9.15 6.25 8.59
C ALA A 30 9.74 5.49 7.38
N LYS A 31 11.03 5.15 7.40
CA LYS A 31 11.74 4.52 6.26
C LYS A 31 11.74 2.99 6.33
N ILE A 32 11.41 2.39 7.48
CA ILE A 32 11.46 0.93 7.66
C ILE A 32 10.25 0.22 7.03
N VAL A 33 9.19 0.97 6.67
CA VAL A 33 7.97 0.40 6.07
C VAL A 33 8.08 0.24 4.53
N THR A 34 9.15 0.75 3.89
CA THR A 34 9.03 1.18 2.50
C THR A 34 9.24 0.09 1.43
N THR A 35 10.08 -0.94 1.58
CA THR A 35 10.33 -1.85 0.45
C THR A 35 10.81 -3.24 0.85
N THR A 36 10.19 -4.31 0.34
CA THR A 36 10.81 -5.63 0.26
C THR A 36 11.75 -5.71 -0.95
N TYR A 37 12.62 -6.72 -1.03
CA TYR A 37 13.69 -6.87 -2.03
C TYR A 37 13.25 -6.81 -3.51
N ASP A 38 11.95 -6.86 -3.81
CA ASP A 38 11.41 -6.87 -5.17
C ASP A 38 10.68 -5.57 -5.57
N GLY A 39 10.77 -4.50 -4.77
CA GLY A 39 9.98 -3.29 -5.00
C GLY A 39 8.49 -3.46 -4.66
N VAL A 40 8.18 -4.47 -3.85
CA VAL A 40 6.86 -4.70 -3.27
C VAL A 40 6.77 -4.01 -1.90
N THR A 41 5.68 -3.29 -1.67
CA THR A 41 5.45 -2.64 -0.37
C THR A 41 4.56 -3.51 0.53
N PRO A 42 4.71 -3.46 1.87
CA PRO A 42 3.79 -4.13 2.79
C PRO A 42 2.33 -3.71 2.57
N LEU A 43 2.10 -2.41 2.34
CA LEU A 43 0.79 -1.88 1.99
C LEU A 43 0.27 -2.47 0.66
N GLY A 44 1.09 -2.48 -0.39
CA GLY A 44 0.73 -3.07 -1.69
C GLY A 44 0.35 -4.55 -1.58
N THR A 45 1.07 -5.31 -0.76
CA THR A 45 0.75 -6.72 -0.46
C THR A 45 -0.58 -6.87 0.27
N ALA A 46 -0.85 -6.03 1.28
CA ALA A 46 -2.12 -6.06 2.00
C ALA A 46 -3.31 -5.72 1.09
N VAL A 47 -3.14 -4.70 0.23
CA VAL A 47 -4.13 -4.31 -0.77
C VAL A 47 -4.40 -5.44 -1.76
N LEU A 48 -3.35 -6.07 -2.29
CA LEU A 48 -3.48 -7.20 -3.21
C LEU A 48 -4.25 -8.36 -2.58
N LYS A 49 -3.93 -8.70 -1.32
CA LYS A 49 -4.61 -9.75 -0.56
C LYS A 49 -6.05 -9.38 -0.18
N GLY A 50 -6.41 -8.10 -0.21
CA GLY A 50 -7.71 -7.64 0.25
C GLY A 50 -7.83 -7.57 1.78
N ASP A 51 -6.70 -7.52 2.51
CA ASP A 51 -6.70 -7.48 3.97
C ASP A 51 -6.92 -6.03 4.46
N VAL A 52 -8.19 -5.68 4.63
CA VAL A 52 -8.65 -4.35 5.07
C VAL A 52 -7.99 -3.92 6.38
N GLU A 53 -7.89 -4.84 7.35
CA GLU A 53 -7.37 -4.52 8.68
C GLU A 53 -5.86 -4.29 8.65
N ALA A 54 -5.13 -5.07 7.86
CA ALA A 54 -3.71 -4.79 7.62
C ALA A 54 -3.51 -3.46 6.88
N VAL A 55 -4.33 -3.13 5.87
CA VAL A 55 -4.27 -1.84 5.18
C VAL A 55 -4.43 -0.68 6.16
N LYS A 56 -5.46 -0.71 7.01
CA LYS A 56 -5.69 0.33 8.03
C LYS A 56 -4.48 0.49 8.95
N LYS A 57 -3.96 -0.63 9.48
CA LYS A 57 -2.80 -0.61 10.38
C LYS A 57 -1.54 -0.08 9.71
N PHE A 58 -1.28 -0.46 8.45
CA PHE A 58 -0.12 0.08 7.74
C PHE A 58 -0.23 1.59 7.54
N ILE A 59 -1.42 2.09 7.19
CA ILE A 59 -1.66 3.54 7.07
C ILE A 59 -1.49 4.24 8.42
N GLU A 60 -2.03 3.66 9.50
CA GLU A 60 -1.87 4.16 10.88
C GLU A 60 -0.40 4.23 11.30
N TYR A 61 0.42 3.27 10.88
CA TYR A 61 1.87 3.27 11.09
C TYR A 61 2.64 4.18 10.13
N GLY A 62 1.95 4.99 9.32
CA GLY A 62 2.57 5.98 8.45
C GLY A 62 3.05 5.44 7.10
N ALA A 63 2.53 4.28 6.65
CA ALA A 63 2.80 3.81 5.29
C ALA A 63 2.36 4.84 4.26
N ASN A 64 3.22 5.10 3.28
CA ASN A 64 2.91 6.02 2.20
C ASN A 64 1.86 5.40 1.26
N VAL A 65 0.63 5.94 1.30
CA VAL A 65 -0.50 5.48 0.47
C VAL A 65 -0.28 5.58 -1.04
N ASN A 66 0.74 6.34 -1.46
CA ASN A 66 1.09 6.56 -2.87
C ASN A 66 2.34 5.78 -3.30
N GLU A 67 3.00 5.08 -2.39
CA GLU A 67 4.22 4.33 -2.71
C GLU A 67 3.92 3.15 -3.62
N LYS A 68 4.54 3.15 -4.80
CA LYS A 68 4.30 2.13 -5.82
C LYS A 68 4.89 0.80 -5.39
N SER A 69 4.10 -0.25 -5.55
CA SER A 69 4.50 -1.66 -5.41
C SER A 69 4.53 -2.27 -6.81
N ASN A 70 5.71 -2.71 -7.28
CA ASN A 70 5.93 -3.21 -8.64
C ASN A 70 5.38 -2.25 -9.73
N GLY A 71 5.68 -0.97 -9.59
CA GLY A 71 5.26 0.07 -10.55
C GLY A 71 3.80 0.52 -10.44
N LEU A 72 2.98 -0.12 -9.59
CA LEU A 72 1.56 0.21 -9.39
C LEU A 72 1.34 0.87 -8.03
N SER A 73 0.55 1.95 -7.97
CA SER A 73 0.14 2.51 -6.68
C SER A 73 -0.84 1.57 -5.96
N PRO A 74 -0.95 1.65 -4.63
CA PRO A 74 -1.95 0.89 -3.87
C PRO A 74 -3.37 1.10 -4.41
N LEU A 75 -3.69 2.34 -4.83
CA LEU A 75 -4.97 2.67 -5.44
C LEU A 75 -5.19 1.94 -6.78
N MET A 76 -4.16 1.82 -7.62
CA MET A 76 -4.25 1.05 -8.88
C MET A 76 -4.49 -0.43 -8.63
N ILE A 77 -3.83 -1.02 -7.62
CA ILE A 77 -4.02 -2.43 -7.24
C ILE A 77 -5.47 -2.63 -6.76
N ALA A 78 -5.94 -1.79 -5.84
CA ALA A 78 -7.31 -1.86 -5.34
C ALA A 78 -8.35 -1.72 -6.46
N ALA A 79 -8.12 -0.80 -7.40
CA ALA A 79 -8.98 -0.56 -8.55
C ALA A 79 -9.02 -1.74 -9.52
N ARG A 80 -7.85 -2.31 -9.86
CA ARG A 80 -7.72 -3.48 -10.74
C ARG A 80 -8.50 -4.69 -10.21
N TYR A 81 -8.42 -4.96 -8.91
CA TYR A 81 -9.02 -6.13 -8.28
C TYR A 81 -10.39 -5.86 -7.62
N ASN A 82 -11.03 -4.74 -7.96
CA ASN A 82 -12.33 -4.33 -7.43
C ASN A 82 -12.44 -4.36 -5.89
N LYS A 83 -11.37 -3.98 -5.18
CA LYS A 83 -11.33 -3.97 -3.70
C LYS A 83 -11.99 -2.71 -3.14
N VAL A 84 -13.31 -2.63 -3.25
CA VAL A 84 -14.11 -1.41 -2.98
C VAL A 84 -13.84 -0.78 -1.61
N GLU A 85 -13.78 -1.57 -0.54
CA GLU A 85 -13.55 -1.03 0.80
C GLU A 85 -12.16 -0.42 0.95
N ILE A 86 -11.13 -1.13 0.50
CA ILE A 86 -9.74 -0.67 0.50
C ILE A 86 -9.57 0.55 -0.41
N LEU A 87 -10.23 0.56 -1.56
CA LEU A 87 -10.24 1.69 -2.49
C LEU A 87 -10.73 2.96 -1.77
N LYS A 88 -11.85 2.88 -1.03
CA LYS A 88 -12.37 4.00 -0.25
C LYS A 88 -11.40 4.44 0.85
N ILE A 89 -10.82 3.50 1.59
CA ILE A 89 -9.81 3.79 2.63
C ILE A 89 -8.63 4.56 2.04
N LEU A 90 -8.09 4.10 0.92
CA LEU A 90 -6.96 4.76 0.25
C LEU A 90 -7.32 6.17 -0.22
N LEU A 91 -8.50 6.36 -0.82
CA LEU A 91 -8.98 7.69 -1.24
C LEU A 91 -9.13 8.65 -0.06
N SER A 92 -9.74 8.19 1.04
CA SER A 92 -9.90 9.00 2.26
C SER A 92 -8.56 9.38 2.91
N ASN A 93 -7.48 8.65 2.62
CA ASN A 93 -6.14 8.92 3.14
C ASN A 93 -5.23 9.62 2.11
N GLY A 94 -5.78 10.24 1.07
CA GLY A 94 -5.01 11.07 0.14
C GLY A 94 -4.29 10.31 -0.97
N ALA A 95 -4.80 9.14 -1.36
CA ALA A 95 -4.29 8.44 -2.54
C ALA A 95 -4.47 9.28 -3.82
N ASN A 96 -3.41 9.38 -4.62
CA ASN A 96 -3.38 10.18 -5.83
C ASN A 96 -4.11 9.48 -6.98
N LEU A 97 -5.32 9.96 -7.27
CA LEU A 97 -6.17 9.52 -8.39
C LEU A 97 -5.51 9.65 -9.76
N LYS A 98 -4.65 10.68 -9.93
CA LYS A 98 -3.99 11.01 -11.19
C LYS A 98 -2.64 10.33 -11.35
N ALA A 99 -2.18 9.56 -10.37
CA ALA A 99 -0.96 8.79 -10.49
C ALA A 99 -1.05 7.86 -11.71
N LYS A 100 0.06 7.76 -12.44
CA LYS A 100 0.19 6.91 -13.63
C LYS A 100 1.27 5.86 -13.41
N ASP A 101 1.03 4.65 -13.88
CA ASP A 101 2.06 3.62 -13.99
C ASP A 101 2.99 3.90 -15.19
N GLU A 102 3.95 3.01 -15.44
CA GLU A 102 4.91 3.12 -16.55
C GLU A 102 4.24 3.10 -17.94
N LYS A 103 3.03 2.56 -18.04
CA LYS A 103 2.23 2.53 -19.27
C LYS A 103 1.33 3.75 -19.42
N GLY A 104 1.40 4.69 -18.48
CA GLY A 104 0.56 5.88 -18.45
C GLY A 104 -0.86 5.63 -17.91
N TYR A 105 -1.14 4.45 -17.35
CA TYR A 105 -2.48 4.08 -16.87
C TYR A 105 -2.72 4.56 -15.44
N THR A 106 -3.91 5.13 -15.22
CA THR A 106 -4.41 5.55 -13.91
C THR A 106 -5.17 4.41 -13.22
N ALA A 107 -5.53 4.61 -11.95
CA ALA A 107 -6.39 3.66 -11.23
C ALA A 107 -7.72 3.41 -11.95
N LEU A 108 -8.34 4.46 -12.52
CA LEU A 108 -9.56 4.33 -13.31
C LEU A 108 -9.34 3.44 -14.55
N LYS A 109 -8.22 3.64 -15.27
CA LYS A 109 -7.93 2.81 -16.46
C LYS A 109 -7.75 1.34 -16.10
N HIS A 110 -7.09 1.04 -14.98
CA HIS A 110 -6.96 -0.34 -14.48
C HIS A 110 -8.31 -0.96 -14.12
N ALA A 111 -9.21 -0.19 -13.48
CA ALA A 111 -10.56 -0.66 -13.16
C ALA A 111 -11.39 -0.96 -14.42
N GLU A 112 -11.33 -0.08 -15.43
CA GLU A 112 -12.03 -0.27 -16.71
C GLU A 112 -11.51 -1.49 -17.48
N LEU A 113 -10.19 -1.66 -17.57
CA LEU A 113 -9.59 -2.81 -18.26
C LEU A 113 -9.87 -4.16 -17.58
N SER A 114 -10.16 -4.14 -16.28
CA SER A 114 -10.36 -5.36 -15.47
C SER A 114 -11.84 -5.65 -15.18
N ASN A 115 -12.78 -4.90 -15.81
CA ASN A 115 -14.21 -4.98 -15.55
C ASN A 115 -14.60 -4.79 -14.06
N ALA A 116 -13.84 -3.96 -13.34
CA ALA A 116 -14.07 -3.66 -11.92
C ALA A 116 -15.19 -2.61 -11.76
N ASN A 117 -16.43 -3.01 -12.03
CA ASN A 117 -17.59 -2.11 -12.17
C ASN A 117 -17.81 -1.19 -10.96
N ASP A 118 -17.64 -1.68 -9.73
CA ASP A 118 -17.86 -0.88 -8.53
C ASP A 118 -16.74 0.11 -8.29
N ALA A 119 -15.49 -0.30 -8.52
CA ALA A 119 -14.35 0.61 -8.52
C ALA A 119 -14.49 1.70 -9.59
N VAL A 120 -14.94 1.37 -10.80
CA VAL A 120 -15.22 2.36 -11.86
C VAL A 120 -16.27 3.38 -11.41
N LYS A 121 -17.38 2.92 -10.81
CA LYS A 121 -18.43 3.84 -10.30
C LYS A 121 -17.87 4.82 -9.28
N ILE A 122 -17.10 4.33 -8.31
CA ILE A 122 -16.51 5.17 -7.26
C ILE A 122 -15.49 6.14 -7.86
N LEU A 123 -14.57 5.66 -8.70
CA LEU A 123 -13.50 6.48 -9.27
C LEU A 123 -13.98 7.54 -10.26
N LYS A 124 -15.20 7.41 -10.80
CA LYS A 124 -15.84 8.45 -11.64
C LYS A 124 -16.57 9.52 -10.83
N GLN A 125 -16.81 9.29 -9.54
CA GLN A 125 -17.57 10.19 -8.66
C GLN A 125 -16.69 11.07 -7.77
N VAL A 126 -15.40 10.75 -7.66
CA VAL A 126 -14.39 11.46 -6.86
C VAL A 126 -13.56 12.40 -7.72
#